data_AF-A0AAD7BI19-F1
#
_entry.id   AF-A0AAD7BI19-F1
#
_cell.length_a   1.000
_cell.length_b   1.000
_cell.length_c   1.000
_cell.angle_alpha   90.00
_cell.angle_beta   90.00
_cell.angle_gamma   90.00
#
_symmetry.space_group_name_H-M   'P 1'
#
loop_
_entity.id
_entity.type
_entity.pdbx_description
1 polymer ?
#
loop_
_entity_poly.entity_id
_entity_poly.type
_entity_poly.pdbx_seq_one_letter_code
_entity_poly.pdbx_strand_id
1 'polypeptide(L)'
;MRSQKANNFQLVIGLFLLGSGASKREMEVLAHAGLSISYTSITGHVKGLSKEGMARVREIVKTSMCQIVWDNLNIAFRVAAERLKAKNHFDNGTTGTVIPVFDPETGGHAAHGTLPFVMKPLRERTLPVLDWTAEDTLPSPQSAAELSSSCFWQLKRLALSHIPGVPAELKKQFEECPVVDQIPLHKSEQYPVPAMKLDESTLEGTLEVYITILRSMGLDDEALEAHGLMFDDGDLLTDSLKEKIESARRNSTTPIAGMRASVRRLGLFHGEMAGGRLTVNEHWGKPNSLWAGGLWWEHNKLLKRKPITAGWSGKKATPWKPAHELIHISLPAHIVDGFRIYCGQESLEAWAKTATMDEFDRVARIVSDKLFSTAAVEELRAKEASDRDITLENSILYNRDALFYIEFIHAIKKGDIGRVLNVLSIWMVMMRTPKTMPRYADAMFETLVRLKHFPPKLRQLFLANWLVNLTGRAYGFKPVDLLQEHQNSGRRSSTRQGHKQELGMARDDHRVHIHPARRDANRADCVQDSCIR
;
A
#
# COMPACT_ATOMS: atom_id res chain seq x y z
N MET A 1 1.23 45.87 24.84
CA MET A 1 0.06 45.08 25.25
C MET A 1 -0.01 43.82 24.39
N ARG A 2 0.22 42.63 24.94
CA ARG A 2 -0.05 41.36 24.22
C ARG A 2 -1.38 40.82 24.73
N SER A 3 -2.38 40.71 23.86
CA SER A 3 -3.63 40.02 24.22
C SER A 3 -3.34 38.54 24.37
N GLN A 4 -3.36 38.02 25.60
CA GLN A 4 -3.23 36.57 25.87
C GLN A 4 -4.43 35.75 25.37
N LYS A 5 -5.49 36.41 24.89
CA LYS A 5 -6.76 35.78 24.49
C LYS A 5 -6.97 35.72 22.96
N ALA A 6 -6.06 36.29 22.16
CA ALA A 6 -6.19 36.35 20.71
C ALA A 6 -4.83 36.12 20.01
N ASN A 7 -4.28 34.90 20.16
CA ASN A 7 -2.99 34.51 19.58
C ASN A 7 -3.10 33.43 18.49
N ASN A 8 -4.30 33.14 17.98
CA ASN A 8 -4.54 32.05 17.03
C ASN A 8 -3.64 32.14 15.79
N PHE A 9 -3.43 33.35 15.24
CA PHE A 9 -2.51 33.54 14.12
C PHE A 9 -1.08 33.12 14.47
N GLN A 10 -0.54 33.63 15.58
CA GLN A 10 0.83 33.34 16.05
C GLN A 10 1.00 31.85 16.40
N LEU A 11 -0.04 31.21 16.93
CA LEU A 11 -0.09 29.77 17.20
C LEU A 11 -0.03 28.96 15.90
N VAL A 12 -0.88 29.29 14.91
CA VAL A 12 -0.91 28.62 13.61
C VAL A 12 0.43 28.78 12.89
N ILE A 13 1.00 29.99 12.88
CA ILE A 13 2.33 30.23 12.32
C ILE A 13 3.40 29.44 13.08
N GLY A 14 3.37 29.42 14.41
CA GLY A 14 4.32 28.64 15.21
C GLY A 14 4.27 27.14 14.93
N LEU A 15 3.06 26.57 14.86
CA LEU A 15 2.87 25.15 14.50
C LEU A 15 3.30 24.87 13.05
N PHE A 16 3.02 25.79 12.12
CA PHE A 16 3.47 25.68 10.73
C PHE A 16 4.99 25.70 10.62
N LEU A 17 5.66 26.60 11.34
CA LEU A 17 7.12 26.69 11.40
C LEU A 17 7.72 25.39 11.94
N LEU A 18 7.17 24.85 13.04
CA LEU A 18 7.61 23.57 13.58
C LEU A 18 7.39 22.41 12.59
N GLY A 19 6.22 22.32 11.97
CA GLY A 19 5.92 21.29 10.98
C GLY A 19 6.75 21.39 9.71
N SER A 20 7.16 22.61 9.35
CA SER A 20 8.09 22.90 8.25
C SER A 20 9.56 22.76 8.65
N GLY A 21 9.84 22.26 9.86
CA GLY A 21 11.19 22.05 10.35
C GLY A 21 12.02 23.32 10.48
N ALA A 22 11.40 24.47 10.77
CA ALA A 22 12.13 25.69 11.14
C ALA A 22 12.95 25.46 12.42
N SER A 23 14.03 26.22 12.59
CA SER A 23 14.96 26.01 13.69
C SER A 23 14.42 26.71 14.92
N LYS A 24 14.82 26.24 16.11
CA LYS A 24 14.45 26.92 17.37
C LYS A 24 14.84 28.41 17.32
N ARG A 25 16.00 28.73 16.75
CA ARG A 25 16.48 30.12 16.63
C ARG A 25 15.57 30.97 15.75
N GLU A 26 15.20 30.48 14.56
CA GLU A 26 14.27 31.18 13.66
C GLU A 26 12.91 31.41 14.31
N MET A 27 12.38 30.38 14.98
CA MET A 27 11.11 30.49 15.71
C MET A 27 11.18 31.52 16.84
N GLU A 28 12.29 31.56 17.59
CA GLU A 28 12.48 32.55 18.66
C GLU A 28 12.59 33.97 18.10
N VAL A 29 13.30 34.20 16.98
CA VAL A 29 13.34 35.52 16.33
C VAL A 29 11.94 35.97 15.93
N LEU A 30 11.16 35.10 15.28
CA LEU A 30 9.78 35.40 14.88
C LEU A 30 8.85 35.60 16.08
N ALA A 31 9.12 34.92 17.20
CA ALA A 31 8.37 35.12 18.44
C ALA A 31 8.67 36.47 19.10
N HIS A 32 9.92 36.93 19.08
CA HIS A 32 10.29 38.26 19.54
C HIS A 32 9.72 39.35 18.64
N ALA A 33 9.69 39.13 17.32
CA ALA A 33 9.04 40.00 16.34
C ALA A 33 7.50 39.99 16.43
N GLY A 34 6.90 39.10 17.23
CA GLY A 34 5.45 39.01 17.41
C GLY A 34 4.71 38.33 16.26
N LEU A 35 5.40 37.60 15.39
CA LEU A 35 4.81 36.85 14.27
C LEU A 35 4.47 35.40 14.63
N SER A 36 5.13 34.85 15.66
CA SER A 36 4.91 33.49 16.20
C SER A 36 4.79 33.53 17.72
N ILE A 37 4.33 32.43 18.32
CA ILE A 37 4.56 32.13 19.73
C ILE A 37 5.97 31.53 19.91
N SER A 38 6.49 31.52 21.14
CA SER A 38 7.82 30.95 21.45
C SER A 38 7.88 29.45 21.22
N TYR A 39 9.08 28.92 20.99
CA TYR A 39 9.28 27.49 20.78
C TYR A 39 8.76 26.64 21.95
N THR A 40 8.97 27.13 23.18
CA THR A 40 8.47 26.49 24.40
C THR A 40 6.94 26.41 24.39
N SER A 41 6.24 27.48 24.02
CA SER A 41 4.77 27.47 23.93
C SER A 41 4.29 26.53 22.82
N ILE A 42 4.94 26.52 21.65
CA ILE A 42 4.61 25.58 20.55
C ILE A 42 4.73 24.14 21.05
N THR A 43 5.85 23.80 21.67
CA THR A 43 6.08 22.46 22.23
C THR A 43 5.05 22.09 23.31
N GLY A 44 4.66 23.06 24.15
CA GLY A 44 3.59 22.90 25.13
C GLY A 44 2.25 22.55 24.46
N HIS A 45 1.87 23.26 23.39
CA HIS A 45 0.67 22.96 22.61
C HIS A 45 0.74 21.58 21.94
N VAL A 46 1.85 21.20 21.35
CA VAL A 46 2.02 19.86 20.74
C VAL A 46 1.88 18.75 21.79
N LYS A 47 2.46 18.93 22.98
CA LYS A 47 2.27 18.00 24.10
C LYS A 47 0.82 17.96 24.57
N GLY A 48 0.13 19.10 24.61
CA GLY A 48 -1.29 19.20 24.92
C GLY A 48 -2.14 18.40 23.92
N LEU A 49 -1.96 18.67 22.62
CA LEU A 49 -2.64 17.95 21.53
C LEU A 49 -2.38 16.45 21.57
N SER A 50 -1.15 16.03 21.88
CA SER A 50 -0.82 14.61 22.05
C SER A 50 -1.57 13.97 23.23
N LYS A 51 -1.67 14.66 24.37
CA LYS A 51 -2.44 14.18 25.54
C LYS A 51 -3.94 14.10 25.24
N GLU A 52 -4.50 15.13 24.61
CA GLU A 52 -5.92 15.16 24.19
C GLU A 52 -6.21 14.07 23.16
N GLY A 53 -5.32 13.87 22.18
CA GLY A 53 -5.42 12.78 21.21
C GLY A 53 -5.42 11.41 21.88
N MET A 54 -4.55 11.18 22.86
CA MET A 54 -4.54 9.93 23.63
C MET A 54 -5.76 9.75 24.52
N ALA A 55 -6.31 10.83 25.11
CA ALA A 55 -7.58 10.75 25.82
C ALA A 55 -8.70 10.30 24.89
N ARG A 56 -8.75 10.84 23.66
CA ARG A 56 -9.73 10.43 22.64
C ARG A 56 -9.57 8.98 22.20
N VAL A 57 -8.33 8.48 22.08
CA VAL A 57 -8.06 7.05 21.84
C VAL A 57 -8.63 6.18 22.97
N ARG A 58 -8.41 6.56 24.23
CA ARG A 58 -8.93 5.79 25.37
C ARG A 58 -10.46 5.80 25.43
N GLU A 59 -11.10 6.88 25.02
CA GLU A 59 -12.57 6.95 24.97
C GLU A 59 -13.16 6.13 23.82
N ILE A 60 -12.55 6.18 22.63
CA ILE A 60 -13.10 5.42 21.49
C ILE A 60 -12.98 3.91 21.69
N VAL A 61 -11.88 3.44 22.30
CA VAL A 61 -11.65 2.00 22.58
C VAL A 61 -12.65 1.43 23.57
N LYS A 62 -13.20 2.24 24.49
CA LYS A 62 -14.24 1.80 25.44
C LYS A 62 -15.60 1.58 24.78
N THR A 63 -15.85 2.22 23.65
CA THR A 63 -17.19 2.24 23.00
C THR A 63 -17.21 1.51 21.67
N SER A 64 -16.08 1.44 20.98
CA SER A 64 -15.95 0.88 19.64
C SER A 64 -14.87 -0.20 19.58
N MET A 65 -15.09 -1.22 18.75
CA MET A 65 -14.04 -2.10 18.30
C MET A 65 -13.00 -1.27 17.51
N CYS A 66 -11.72 -1.58 17.70
CA CYS A 66 -10.63 -0.89 17.04
C CYS A 66 -9.67 -1.91 16.42
N GLN A 67 -9.05 -1.50 15.31
CA GLN A 67 -7.92 -2.19 14.70
C GLN A 67 -6.66 -1.34 14.87
N ILE A 68 -5.50 -2.00 14.77
CA ILE A 68 -4.20 -1.37 14.90
C ILE A 68 -3.34 -1.67 13.68
N VAL A 69 -2.65 -0.65 13.22
CA VAL A 69 -1.61 -0.78 12.20
C VAL A 69 -0.35 -0.13 12.73
N TRP A 70 0.79 -0.74 12.48
CA TRP A 70 2.07 -0.15 12.79
C TRP A 70 3.11 -0.55 11.77
N ASP A 71 4.16 0.26 11.69
CA ASP A 71 5.27 0.08 10.76
C ASP A 71 6.53 0.82 11.25
N ASN A 72 7.65 0.42 10.69
CA ASN A 72 8.98 0.94 10.99
C ASN A 72 9.17 2.38 10.50
N LEU A 73 9.57 3.24 11.44
CA LEU A 73 10.05 4.59 11.18
C LEU A 73 11.58 4.64 11.25
N ASN A 74 12.22 4.38 10.11
CA ASN A 74 13.65 4.55 9.96
C ASN A 74 13.96 5.96 9.46
N ILE A 75 14.78 6.71 10.21
CA ILE A 75 15.22 8.07 9.85
C ILE A 75 16.72 8.03 9.59
N ALA A 76 17.10 8.17 8.32
CA ALA A 76 18.50 8.23 7.90
C ALA A 76 19.09 9.63 8.18
N PHE A 77 20.12 9.70 9.02
CA PHE A 77 20.92 10.89 9.22
C PHE A 77 22.22 10.75 8.43
N ARG A 78 22.35 11.60 7.40
CA ARG A 78 23.55 11.65 6.57
C ARG A 78 24.45 12.79 7.02
N VAL A 79 25.71 12.49 7.31
CA VAL A 79 26.75 13.48 7.54
C VAL A 79 27.55 13.68 6.25
N ALA A 80 27.91 14.92 5.94
CA ALA A 80 28.61 15.23 4.69
C ALA A 80 30.02 14.63 4.62
N ALA A 81 30.66 14.41 5.77
CA ALA A 81 31.92 13.69 5.89
C ALA A 81 31.90 12.89 7.20
N GLU A 82 32.18 11.60 7.13
CA GLU A 82 32.27 10.77 8.32
C GLU A 82 33.57 11.07 9.10
N ARG A 83 33.46 11.08 10.42
CA ARG A 83 34.52 11.27 11.42
C ARG A 83 34.31 10.29 12.55
N LEU A 84 35.30 10.08 13.41
CA LEU A 84 35.26 9.13 14.53
C LEU A 84 33.97 9.25 15.37
N LYS A 85 33.49 10.48 15.61
CA LYS A 85 32.29 10.80 16.40
C LYS A 85 31.07 11.24 15.58
N ALA A 86 31.18 11.29 14.25
CA ALA A 86 30.11 11.73 13.35
C ALA A 86 30.04 10.77 12.17
N LYS A 87 29.19 9.75 12.29
CA LYS A 87 28.97 8.75 11.24
C LYS A 87 27.54 8.86 10.73
N ASN A 88 27.31 8.36 9.53
CA ASN A 88 25.94 8.12 9.10
C ASN A 88 25.31 7.15 10.11
N HIS A 89 24.12 7.47 10.59
CA HIS A 89 23.37 6.60 11.48
C HIS A 89 21.89 6.61 11.08
N PHE A 90 21.21 5.55 11.46
CA PHE A 90 19.77 5.43 11.36
C PHE A 90 19.21 5.49 12.76
N ASP A 91 18.29 6.42 13.00
CA ASP A 91 17.41 6.28 14.16
C ASP A 91 16.24 5.40 13.74
N ASN A 92 16.16 4.25 14.41
CA ASN A 92 15.07 3.29 14.23
C ASN A 92 14.04 3.54 15.33
N GLY A 93 12.77 3.55 14.93
CA GLY A 93 11.65 3.50 15.84
C GLY A 93 10.45 2.93 15.11
N THR A 94 9.33 2.84 15.81
CA THR A 94 8.07 2.31 15.29
C THR A 94 6.97 3.34 15.52
N THR A 95 6.03 3.44 14.59
CA THR A 95 4.83 4.24 14.81
C THR A 95 3.60 3.42 14.49
N GLY A 96 2.49 3.73 15.17
CA GLY A 96 1.24 3.04 14.96
C GLY A 96 0.06 3.99 14.88
N THR A 97 -1.07 3.44 14.46
CA THR A 97 -2.34 4.13 14.32
C THR A 97 -3.46 3.20 14.76
N VAL A 98 -4.38 3.73 15.56
CA VAL A 98 -5.64 3.07 15.95
C VAL A 98 -6.74 3.55 15.01
N ILE A 99 -7.53 2.62 14.50
CA ILE A 99 -8.63 2.90 13.57
C ILE A 99 -9.89 2.25 14.14
N PRO A 100 -10.98 3.00 14.39
CA PRO A 100 -12.27 2.40 14.74
C PRO A 100 -12.77 1.54 13.59
N VAL A 101 -13.26 0.34 13.90
CA VAL A 101 -13.77 -0.60 12.90
C VAL A 101 -15.15 -0.13 12.45
N PHE A 102 -15.35 0.04 11.15
CA PHE A 102 -16.64 0.30 10.52
C PHE A 102 -17.50 -0.97 10.49
N ASP A 103 -18.77 -0.84 10.86
CA ASP A 103 -19.75 -1.93 10.71
C ASP A 103 -20.69 -1.62 9.53
N PRO A 104 -20.62 -2.41 8.43
CA PRO A 104 -21.47 -2.18 7.27
C PRO A 104 -22.97 -2.36 7.55
N GLU A 105 -23.34 -3.09 8.61
CA GLU A 105 -24.75 -3.31 8.97
C GLU A 105 -25.37 -2.09 9.64
N THR A 106 -24.60 -1.37 10.46
CA THR A 106 -25.08 -0.21 11.19
C THR A 106 -24.75 1.11 10.49
N GLY A 107 -23.77 1.10 9.58
CA GLY A 107 -23.22 2.30 8.96
C GLY A 107 -22.35 3.16 9.91
N GLY A 108 -22.12 2.69 11.14
CA GLY A 108 -21.32 3.35 12.16
C GLY A 108 -20.06 2.56 12.52
N HIS A 109 -19.56 2.77 13.74
CA HIS A 109 -18.50 1.93 14.28
C HIS A 109 -19.07 0.64 14.86
N ALA A 110 -18.37 -0.48 14.64
CA ALA A 110 -18.62 -1.72 15.36
C ALA A 110 -18.44 -1.48 16.86
N ALA A 111 -19.38 -1.95 17.67
CA ALA A 111 -19.37 -1.73 19.10
C ALA A 111 -18.18 -2.45 19.78
N HIS A 112 -17.76 -1.97 20.94
CA HIS A 112 -16.85 -2.70 21.82
C HIS A 112 -17.38 -4.12 22.11
N GLY A 113 -16.52 -5.13 22.12
CA GLY A 113 -16.91 -6.52 22.40
C GLY A 113 -17.64 -7.23 21.25
N THR A 114 -17.75 -6.61 20.06
CA THR A 114 -18.45 -7.21 18.91
C THR A 114 -17.83 -8.56 18.50
N LEU A 115 -16.52 -8.71 18.62
CA LEU A 115 -15.79 -9.92 18.26
C LEU A 115 -15.10 -10.53 19.50
N PRO A 116 -15.81 -11.27 20.36
CA PRO A 116 -15.20 -11.92 21.52
C PRO A 116 -14.16 -12.96 21.10
N PHE A 117 -13.21 -13.27 21.99
CA PHE A 117 -12.11 -14.22 21.69
C PHE A 117 -12.56 -15.61 21.26
N VAL A 118 -13.75 -16.06 21.66
CA VAL A 118 -14.31 -17.36 21.22
C VAL A 118 -14.46 -17.47 19.70
N MET A 119 -14.49 -16.35 18.97
CA MET A 119 -14.56 -16.33 17.50
C MET A 119 -13.22 -16.63 16.81
N LYS A 120 -12.09 -16.62 17.54
CA LYS A 120 -10.77 -17.05 17.06
C LYS A 120 -10.32 -18.25 17.90
N PRO A 121 -10.26 -19.47 17.34
CA PRO A 121 -9.77 -20.62 18.06
C PRO A 121 -8.37 -20.38 18.65
N LEU A 122 -8.12 -20.92 19.85
CA LEU A 122 -6.80 -20.82 20.47
C LEU A 122 -5.77 -21.57 19.63
N ARG A 123 -4.56 -21.01 19.58
CA ARG A 123 -3.43 -21.73 18.97
C ARG A 123 -3.01 -22.86 19.90
N GLU A 124 -3.24 -24.10 19.49
CA GLU A 124 -2.84 -25.28 20.29
C GLU A 124 -1.48 -25.85 19.87
N ARG A 125 -1.02 -25.52 18.65
CA ARG A 125 0.17 -26.12 18.03
C ARG A 125 1.18 -25.08 17.56
N THR A 126 2.44 -25.52 17.40
CA THR A 126 3.53 -24.67 16.90
C THR A 126 3.27 -24.20 15.48
N LEU A 127 2.76 -25.06 14.60
CA LEU A 127 2.32 -24.69 13.26
C LEU A 127 0.81 -24.42 13.28
N PRO A 128 0.33 -23.40 12.55
CA PRO A 128 -1.11 -23.18 12.43
C PRO A 128 -1.73 -24.39 11.71
N VAL A 129 -2.81 -24.93 12.27
CA VAL A 129 -3.61 -25.94 11.58
C VAL A 129 -4.63 -25.17 10.76
N LEU A 130 -4.40 -25.13 9.46
CA LEU A 130 -5.38 -24.64 8.50
C LEU A 130 -6.18 -25.84 8.00
N ASP A 131 -7.49 -25.73 8.03
CA ASP A 131 -8.37 -26.67 7.34
C ASP A 131 -8.45 -26.23 5.87
N TRP A 132 -7.96 -27.05 4.95
CA TRP A 132 -7.90 -26.73 3.53
C TRP A 132 -7.90 -28.00 2.67
N THR A 133 -8.36 -27.85 1.45
CA THR A 133 -8.48 -28.88 0.40
C THR A 133 -7.66 -28.49 -0.82
N ALA A 134 -7.41 -29.43 -1.74
CA ALA A 134 -6.69 -29.12 -2.97
C ALA A 134 -7.33 -27.96 -3.78
N GLU A 135 -8.64 -27.78 -3.69
CA GLU A 135 -9.38 -26.69 -4.34
C GLU A 135 -9.00 -25.30 -3.79
N ASP A 136 -8.49 -25.22 -2.56
CA ASP A 136 -8.01 -23.97 -1.96
C ASP A 136 -6.68 -23.48 -2.55
N THR A 137 -5.98 -24.33 -3.32
CA THR A 137 -4.68 -23.99 -3.91
C THR A 137 -4.79 -23.27 -5.25
N LEU A 138 -6.00 -23.15 -5.79
CA LEU A 138 -6.29 -22.50 -7.07
C LEU A 138 -7.47 -21.53 -6.93
N PRO A 139 -7.56 -20.50 -7.78
CA PRO A 139 -8.78 -19.69 -7.89
C PRO A 139 -9.99 -20.57 -8.20
N SER A 140 -11.14 -20.29 -7.58
CA SER A 140 -12.39 -20.95 -7.93
C SER A 140 -12.80 -20.59 -9.37
N PRO A 141 -13.57 -21.44 -10.09
CA PRO A 141 -14.08 -21.10 -11.41
C PRO A 141 -14.86 -19.78 -11.45
N GLN A 142 -15.61 -19.49 -10.38
CA GLN A 142 -16.33 -18.22 -10.22
C GLN A 142 -15.35 -17.03 -10.10
N SER A 143 -14.39 -17.11 -9.18
CA SER A 143 -13.38 -16.07 -8.98
C SER A 143 -12.55 -15.80 -10.24
N ALA A 144 -12.22 -16.86 -11.00
CA ALA A 144 -11.52 -16.75 -12.27
C ALA A 144 -12.38 -16.03 -13.32
N ALA A 145 -13.66 -16.37 -13.44
CA ALA A 145 -14.59 -15.71 -14.36
C ALA A 145 -14.77 -14.22 -14.00
N GLU A 146 -14.97 -13.90 -12.72
CA GLU A 146 -15.09 -12.53 -12.22
C GLU A 146 -13.81 -11.70 -12.49
N LEU A 147 -12.64 -12.30 -12.29
CA LEU A 147 -11.35 -11.67 -12.61
C LEU A 147 -11.23 -11.41 -14.12
N SER A 148 -11.56 -12.39 -14.97
CA SER A 148 -11.56 -12.23 -16.43
C SER A 148 -12.49 -11.11 -16.88
N SER A 149 -13.71 -11.03 -16.35
CA SER A 149 -14.65 -9.93 -16.64
C SER A 149 -14.09 -8.58 -16.20
N SER A 150 -13.48 -8.51 -15.01
CA SER A 150 -12.88 -7.28 -14.50
C SER A 150 -11.68 -6.83 -15.34
N CYS A 151 -10.79 -7.75 -15.72
CA CYS A 151 -9.65 -7.46 -16.59
C CYS A 151 -10.08 -7.03 -18.00
N PHE A 152 -11.10 -7.65 -18.57
CA PHE A 152 -11.67 -7.23 -19.85
C PHE A 152 -12.22 -5.79 -19.76
N TRP A 153 -12.93 -5.47 -18.67
CA TRP A 153 -13.36 -4.10 -18.41
C TRP A 153 -12.19 -3.14 -18.25
N GLN A 154 -11.10 -3.52 -17.57
CA GLN A 154 -9.89 -2.68 -17.46
C GLN A 154 -9.25 -2.40 -18.82
N LEU A 155 -9.19 -3.41 -19.69
CA LEU A 155 -8.69 -3.25 -21.06
C LEU A 155 -9.51 -2.20 -21.81
N LYS A 156 -10.84 -2.32 -21.78
CA LYS A 156 -11.75 -1.33 -22.37
C LYS A 156 -11.57 0.06 -21.78
N ARG A 157 -11.50 0.18 -20.45
CA ARG A 157 -11.29 1.47 -19.77
C ARG A 157 -9.99 2.14 -20.21
N LEU A 158 -8.89 1.36 -20.25
CA LEU A 158 -7.58 1.88 -20.63
C LEU A 158 -7.54 2.28 -22.10
N ALA A 159 -8.16 1.50 -22.99
CA ALA A 159 -8.31 1.84 -24.41
C ALA A 159 -9.08 3.15 -24.59
N LEU A 160 -10.27 3.29 -24.00
CA LEU A 160 -11.06 4.53 -24.07
C LEU A 160 -10.33 5.75 -23.50
N SER A 161 -9.42 5.54 -22.54
CA SER A 161 -8.66 6.61 -21.91
C SER A 161 -7.44 7.05 -22.72
N HIS A 162 -6.82 6.15 -23.50
CA HIS A 162 -5.53 6.40 -24.15
C HIS A 162 -5.57 6.41 -25.69
N ILE A 163 -6.60 5.84 -26.32
CA ILE A 163 -6.76 5.93 -27.77
C ILE A 163 -7.12 7.38 -28.14
N PRO A 164 -6.31 8.05 -28.98
CA PRO A 164 -6.61 9.40 -29.42
C PRO A 164 -7.85 9.41 -30.32
N GLY A 165 -8.64 10.48 -30.23
CA GLY A 165 -9.81 10.66 -31.09
C GLY A 165 -11.09 9.95 -30.65
N VAL A 166 -11.08 9.19 -29.54
CA VAL A 166 -12.29 8.56 -28.99
C VAL A 166 -13.34 9.62 -28.59
N PRO A 167 -14.56 9.60 -29.18
CA PRO A 167 -15.63 10.55 -28.87
C PRO A 167 -16.07 10.50 -27.41
N ALA A 168 -16.50 11.64 -26.87
CA ALA A 168 -17.03 11.73 -25.50
C ALA A 168 -18.28 10.85 -25.33
N GLU A 169 -19.08 10.72 -26.37
CA GLU A 169 -20.30 9.91 -26.42
C GLU A 169 -20.00 8.43 -26.20
N LEU A 170 -18.91 7.92 -26.79
CA LEU A 170 -18.46 6.54 -26.59
C LEU A 170 -18.06 6.32 -25.12
N LYS A 171 -17.37 7.29 -24.50
CA LYS A 171 -17.01 7.24 -23.08
C LYS A 171 -18.23 7.27 -22.15
N LYS A 172 -19.29 7.98 -22.53
CA LYS A 172 -20.55 8.03 -21.76
C LYS A 172 -21.33 6.72 -21.83
N GLN A 173 -21.22 5.99 -22.93
CA GLN A 173 -21.83 4.66 -23.09
C GLN A 173 -21.04 3.55 -22.38
N PHE A 174 -19.85 3.85 -21.84
CA PHE A 174 -19.01 2.87 -21.18
C PHE A 174 -19.67 2.40 -19.87
N GLU A 175 -19.83 1.09 -19.77
CA GLU A 175 -20.48 0.43 -18.65
C GLU A 175 -19.73 0.63 -17.32
N GLU A 176 -20.46 0.52 -16.22
CA GLU A 176 -19.84 0.48 -14.90
C GLU A 176 -18.99 -0.78 -14.74
N CYS A 177 -17.97 -0.65 -13.89
CA CYS A 177 -17.09 -1.78 -13.62
C CYS A 177 -17.87 -2.89 -12.90
N PRO A 178 -17.63 -4.18 -13.23
CA PRO A 178 -18.19 -5.29 -12.47
C PRO A 178 -17.94 -5.13 -10.96
N VAL A 179 -18.94 -5.50 -10.17
CA VAL A 179 -18.92 -5.47 -8.71
C VAL A 179 -18.96 -6.89 -8.17
N VAL A 180 -18.08 -7.21 -7.21
CA VAL A 180 -18.06 -8.53 -6.55
C VAL A 180 -18.45 -8.38 -5.08
N ASP A 181 -17.69 -7.60 -4.31
CA ASP A 181 -18.01 -7.29 -2.91
C ASP A 181 -17.49 -5.89 -2.60
N GLN A 182 -18.38 -4.90 -2.70
CA GLN A 182 -18.01 -3.50 -2.53
C GLN A 182 -18.27 -3.02 -1.09
N ILE A 183 -17.21 -2.52 -0.45
CA ILE A 183 -17.28 -1.88 0.86
C ILE A 183 -18.16 -0.62 0.74
N PRO A 184 -19.19 -0.47 1.61
CA PRO A 184 -20.01 0.73 1.63
C PRO A 184 -19.17 2.00 1.79
N LEU A 185 -19.52 3.04 1.03
CA LEU A 185 -18.79 4.30 1.09
C LEU A 185 -18.97 4.96 2.46
N HIS A 186 -17.88 5.09 3.20
CA HIS A 186 -17.84 5.73 4.50
C HIS A 186 -16.54 6.52 4.67
N LYS A 187 -16.51 7.41 5.66
CA LYS A 187 -15.29 8.12 6.04
C LYS A 187 -14.67 7.44 7.25
N SER A 188 -13.47 6.88 7.08
CA SER A 188 -12.74 6.26 8.19
C SER A 188 -12.07 7.30 9.07
N GLU A 189 -12.11 7.08 10.38
CA GLU A 189 -11.33 7.86 11.35
C GLU A 189 -9.97 7.19 11.61
N GLN A 190 -9.00 7.98 12.08
CA GLN A 190 -7.70 7.45 12.47
C GLN A 190 -7.13 8.23 13.65
N TYR A 191 -6.43 7.53 14.52
CA TYR A 191 -5.83 8.07 15.73
C TYR A 191 -4.39 7.59 15.86
N PRO A 192 -3.41 8.38 15.41
CA PRO A 192 -1.99 8.03 15.54
C PRO A 192 -1.60 7.92 17.02
N VAL A 193 -0.85 6.87 17.36
CA VAL A 193 -0.25 6.71 18.69
C VAL A 193 1.18 7.31 18.72
N PRO A 194 1.74 7.57 19.93
CA PRO A 194 3.09 8.09 20.07
C PRO A 194 4.13 7.22 19.33
N ALA A 195 5.16 7.87 18.80
CA ALA A 195 6.31 7.14 18.26
C ALA A 195 6.99 6.35 19.39
N MET A 196 7.41 5.14 19.09
CA MET A 196 8.09 4.23 20.01
C MET A 196 9.54 4.09 19.56
N LYS A 197 10.49 4.16 20.50
CA LYS A 197 11.91 3.87 20.22
C LYS A 197 12.17 2.38 20.41
N LEU A 198 11.46 1.57 19.63
CA LEU A 198 11.51 0.11 19.67
C LEU A 198 11.92 -0.41 18.28
N ASP A 199 12.66 -1.51 18.26
CA ASP A 199 13.09 -2.17 17.03
C ASP A 199 12.16 -3.34 16.72
N GLU A 200 11.25 -3.13 15.78
CA GLU A 200 10.27 -4.12 15.37
C GLU A 200 10.87 -5.28 14.56
N SER A 201 12.15 -5.24 14.19
CA SER A 201 12.75 -6.30 13.37
C SER A 201 13.02 -7.61 14.13
N THR A 202 12.70 -7.64 15.43
CA THR A 202 12.88 -8.80 16.32
C THR A 202 11.56 -9.26 16.93
N LEU A 203 11.50 -10.52 17.39
CA LEU A 203 10.32 -11.06 18.09
C LEU A 203 10.00 -10.25 19.35
N GLU A 204 11.01 -9.99 20.18
CA GLU A 204 10.82 -9.24 21.42
C GLU A 204 10.38 -7.81 21.15
N GLY A 205 11.04 -7.12 20.21
CA GLY A 205 10.67 -5.75 19.87
C GLY A 205 9.28 -5.63 19.24
N THR A 206 8.87 -6.57 18.39
CA THR A 206 7.48 -6.62 17.86
C THR A 206 6.46 -6.77 18.99
N LEU A 207 6.75 -7.64 19.95
CA LEU A 207 5.87 -7.84 21.11
C LEU A 207 5.83 -6.58 22.00
N GLU A 208 6.97 -5.96 22.27
CA GLU A 208 7.03 -4.71 23.06
C GLU A 208 6.25 -3.58 22.37
N VAL A 209 6.31 -3.48 21.03
CA VAL A 209 5.49 -2.55 20.25
C VAL A 209 4.01 -2.83 20.48
N TYR A 210 3.57 -4.07 20.32
CA TYR A 210 2.18 -4.47 20.55
C TYR A 210 1.70 -4.11 21.96
N ILE A 211 2.46 -4.49 23.00
CA ILE A 211 2.16 -4.18 24.40
C ILE A 211 2.10 -2.66 24.63
N THR A 212 3.02 -1.90 24.04
CA THR A 212 3.09 -0.44 24.20
C THR A 212 1.89 0.25 23.55
N ILE A 213 1.42 -0.23 22.41
CA ILE A 213 0.20 0.25 21.76
C ILE A 213 -1.01 -0.02 22.67
N LEU A 214 -1.19 -1.24 23.15
CA LEU A 214 -2.31 -1.60 24.04
C LEU A 214 -2.32 -0.77 25.33
N ARG A 215 -1.18 -0.59 25.98
CA ARG A 215 -1.06 0.28 27.17
C ARG A 215 -1.37 1.74 26.86
N SER A 216 -0.98 2.22 25.68
CA SER A 216 -1.32 3.57 25.21
C SER A 216 -2.84 3.71 25.02
N MET A 217 -3.51 2.66 24.54
CA MET A 217 -4.97 2.57 24.46
C MET A 217 -5.65 2.40 25.82
N GLY A 218 -4.90 2.03 26.86
CA GLY A 218 -5.43 1.79 28.21
C GLY A 218 -6.02 0.40 28.40
N LEU A 219 -5.53 -0.57 27.62
CA LEU A 219 -5.94 -1.96 27.69
C LEU A 219 -4.93 -2.75 28.53
N ASP A 220 -5.39 -3.22 29.68
CA ASP A 220 -4.81 -4.34 30.42
C ASP A 220 -5.43 -5.67 29.95
N ASP A 221 -5.09 -6.77 30.60
CA ASP A 221 -5.55 -8.11 30.20
C ASP A 221 -7.09 -8.23 30.29
N GLU A 222 -7.71 -7.73 31.36
CA GLU A 222 -9.17 -7.75 31.53
C GLU A 222 -9.88 -6.85 30.51
N ALA A 223 -9.39 -5.63 30.29
CA ALA A 223 -9.99 -4.71 29.33
C ALA A 223 -9.81 -5.19 27.88
N LEU A 224 -8.69 -5.85 27.56
CA LEU A 224 -8.48 -6.46 26.24
C LEU A 224 -9.42 -7.64 26.01
N GLU A 225 -9.66 -8.46 27.02
CA GLU A 225 -10.64 -9.57 26.93
C GLU A 225 -12.08 -9.06 26.75
N ALA A 226 -12.45 -7.97 27.43
CA ALA A 226 -13.73 -7.30 27.20
C ALA A 226 -13.84 -6.67 25.80
N HIS A 227 -12.74 -6.08 25.30
CA HIS A 227 -12.70 -5.47 23.96
C HIS A 227 -12.87 -6.50 22.86
N GLY A 228 -12.21 -7.66 23.00
CA GLY A 228 -12.23 -8.75 22.06
C GLY A 228 -11.12 -8.68 21.01
N LEU A 229 -11.37 -9.29 19.85
CA LEU A 229 -10.43 -9.40 18.75
C LEU A 229 -10.15 -8.03 18.12
N MET A 230 -8.93 -7.86 17.64
CA MET A 230 -8.44 -6.67 16.95
C MET A 230 -7.80 -7.08 15.62
N PHE A 231 -8.07 -6.33 14.56
CA PHE A 231 -7.31 -6.52 13.33
C PHE A 231 -5.94 -5.86 13.44
N ASP A 232 -4.91 -6.58 13.04
CA ASP A 232 -3.53 -6.13 13.14
C ASP A 232 -2.87 -6.12 11.77
N ASP A 233 -2.51 -4.94 11.28
CA ASP A 233 -1.82 -4.75 10.00
C ASP A 233 -0.35 -4.34 10.19
N GLY A 234 0.45 -4.60 9.16
CA GLY A 234 1.86 -4.26 9.07
C GLY A 234 2.45 -4.81 7.77
N ASP A 235 3.77 -4.79 7.67
CA ASP A 235 4.45 -5.46 6.58
C ASP A 235 4.47 -7.00 6.78
N LEU A 236 5.00 -7.73 5.79
CA LEU A 236 5.08 -9.19 5.84
C LEU A 236 6.01 -9.72 6.94
N LEU A 237 7.05 -8.96 7.31
CA LEU A 237 7.96 -9.34 8.38
C LEU A 237 7.25 -9.24 9.73
N THR A 238 6.55 -8.13 9.98
CA THR A 238 5.69 -7.91 11.14
C THR A 238 4.69 -9.05 11.29
N ASP A 239 3.99 -9.43 10.21
CA ASP A 239 3.05 -10.55 10.19
C ASP A 239 3.71 -11.89 10.57
N SER A 240 4.87 -12.19 9.99
CA SER A 240 5.62 -13.42 10.29
C SER A 240 6.14 -13.46 11.73
N LEU A 241 6.53 -12.31 12.29
CA LEU A 241 6.98 -12.22 13.69
C LEU A 241 5.81 -12.43 14.66
N LYS A 242 4.64 -11.82 14.40
CA LYS A 242 3.41 -12.06 15.18
C LYS A 242 3.04 -13.54 15.22
N GLU A 243 3.08 -14.21 14.07
CA GLU A 243 2.78 -15.64 14.00
C GLU A 243 3.71 -16.47 14.91
N LYS A 244 5.02 -16.16 14.89
CA LYS A 244 6.01 -16.83 15.73
C LYS A 244 5.81 -16.52 17.21
N ILE A 245 5.41 -15.30 17.56
CA ILE A 245 5.10 -14.92 18.95
C ILE A 245 3.88 -15.70 19.44
N GLU A 246 2.78 -15.72 18.69
CA GLU A 246 1.59 -16.52 19.02
C GLU A 246 1.95 -18.00 19.19
N SER A 247 2.83 -18.53 18.34
CA SER A 247 3.33 -19.91 18.43
C SER A 247 4.13 -20.18 19.71
N ALA A 248 5.09 -19.31 20.02
CA ALA A 248 5.97 -19.42 21.18
C ALA A 248 5.20 -19.24 22.49
N ARG A 249 4.15 -18.41 22.49
CA ARG A 249 3.37 -18.02 23.66
C ARG A 249 1.98 -18.65 23.72
N ARG A 250 1.75 -19.72 22.95
CA ARG A 250 0.48 -20.45 22.90
C ARG A 250 -0.05 -20.95 24.26
N ASN A 251 0.84 -21.20 25.21
CA ASN A 251 0.50 -21.64 26.57
C ASN A 251 0.36 -20.47 27.57
N SER A 252 0.48 -19.22 27.12
CA SER A 252 0.30 -18.06 27.99
C SER A 252 -1.14 -17.98 28.48
N THR A 253 -1.30 -17.73 29.77
CA THR A 253 -2.60 -17.66 30.44
C THR A 253 -3.27 -16.30 30.30
N THR A 254 -2.52 -15.24 29.94
CA THR A 254 -3.06 -13.88 29.82
C THR A 254 -3.22 -13.42 28.36
N PRO A 255 -4.30 -12.69 28.03
CA PRO A 255 -4.58 -12.15 26.70
C PRO A 255 -3.42 -11.43 26.01
N ILE A 256 -2.76 -10.50 26.70
CA ILE A 256 -1.68 -9.68 26.15
C ILE A 256 -0.46 -10.55 25.89
N ALA A 257 -0.06 -11.37 26.86
CA ALA A 257 1.13 -12.19 26.71
C ALA A 257 0.99 -13.19 25.56
N GLY A 258 -0.19 -13.79 25.39
CA GLY A 258 -0.48 -14.73 24.31
C GLY A 258 -0.85 -14.08 22.96
N MET A 259 -0.92 -12.75 22.87
CA MET A 259 -1.45 -12.01 21.70
C MET A 259 -2.83 -12.52 21.24
N ARG A 260 -3.70 -12.89 22.19
CA ARG A 260 -4.97 -13.58 21.91
C ARG A 260 -5.94 -12.76 21.08
N ALA A 261 -5.89 -11.43 21.21
CA ALA A 261 -6.74 -10.51 20.46
C ALA A 261 -6.35 -10.38 18.97
N SER A 262 -5.09 -10.65 18.62
CA SER A 262 -4.55 -10.34 17.29
C SER A 262 -5.23 -11.15 16.18
N VAL A 263 -5.82 -10.48 15.20
CA VAL A 263 -6.26 -11.07 13.93
C VAL A 263 -5.38 -10.50 12.83
N ARG A 264 -4.35 -11.26 12.48
CA ARG A 264 -3.35 -10.91 11.48
C ARG A 264 -3.97 -10.69 10.10
N ARG A 265 -3.56 -9.60 9.42
CA ARG A 265 -3.95 -9.30 8.04
C ARG A 265 -2.74 -9.08 7.15
N LEU A 266 -2.79 -9.61 5.93
CA LEU A 266 -1.82 -9.29 4.89
C LEU A 266 -1.94 -7.79 4.54
N GLY A 267 -0.82 -7.06 4.62
CA GLY A 267 -0.75 -5.67 4.15
C GLY A 267 -0.98 -5.58 2.65
N LEU A 268 -2.11 -5.01 2.22
CA LEU A 268 -2.47 -4.94 0.80
C LEU A 268 -1.59 -4.00 -0.01
N PHE A 269 -1.00 -2.97 0.61
CA PHE A 269 -0.03 -2.12 -0.08
C PHE A 269 1.30 -2.85 -0.29
N HIS A 270 1.77 -3.60 0.71
CA HIS A 270 2.92 -4.49 0.51
C HIS A 270 2.61 -5.60 -0.52
N GLY A 271 1.37 -6.09 -0.55
CA GLY A 271 0.85 -6.95 -1.62
C GLY A 271 0.91 -6.28 -3.00
N GLU A 272 0.52 -5.01 -3.12
CA GLU A 272 0.67 -4.21 -4.34
C GLU A 272 2.15 -4.11 -4.75
N MET A 273 3.05 -3.87 -3.79
CA MET A 273 4.48 -3.79 -4.05
C MET A 273 5.04 -5.11 -4.57
N ALA A 274 4.62 -6.22 -3.97
CA ALA A 274 4.95 -7.56 -4.41
C ALA A 274 4.39 -7.84 -5.83
N GLY A 275 3.13 -7.51 -6.11
CA GLY A 275 2.52 -7.69 -7.43
C GLY A 275 3.24 -6.90 -8.54
N GLY A 276 3.63 -5.65 -8.26
CA GLY A 276 4.42 -4.85 -9.19
C GLY A 276 5.81 -5.44 -9.43
N ARG A 277 6.46 -5.94 -8.37
CA ARG A 277 7.76 -6.63 -8.47
C ARG A 277 7.64 -7.94 -9.24
N LEU A 278 6.60 -8.73 -9.01
CA LEU A 278 6.31 -9.98 -9.72
C LEU A 278 6.27 -9.72 -11.22
N THR A 279 5.38 -8.80 -11.62
CA THR A 279 5.12 -8.45 -13.01
C THR A 279 6.40 -7.97 -13.70
N VAL A 280 7.10 -7.00 -13.11
CA VAL A 280 8.30 -6.43 -13.74
C VAL A 280 9.46 -7.42 -13.77
N ASN A 281 9.65 -8.26 -12.74
CA ASN A 281 10.76 -9.19 -12.70
C ASN A 281 10.61 -10.36 -13.65
N GLU A 282 9.41 -10.91 -13.73
CA GLU A 282 9.12 -12.03 -14.62
C GLU A 282 9.31 -11.61 -16.08
N HIS A 283 8.80 -10.43 -16.42
CA HIS A 283 8.79 -9.89 -17.78
C HIS A 283 9.98 -8.98 -18.08
N TRP A 284 10.99 -8.93 -17.21
CA TRP A 284 12.15 -8.04 -17.39
C TRP A 284 12.96 -8.41 -18.63
N GLY A 285 13.10 -9.71 -18.89
CA GLY A 285 13.99 -10.24 -19.92
C GLY A 285 15.47 -10.09 -19.55
N LYS A 286 16.33 -10.25 -20.56
CA LYS A 286 17.80 -10.24 -20.37
C LYS A 286 18.35 -8.82 -20.47
N PRO A 287 19.10 -8.33 -19.45
CA PRO A 287 19.78 -7.05 -19.54
C PRO A 287 20.73 -6.97 -20.73
N ASN A 288 20.78 -5.80 -21.38
CA ASN A 288 21.60 -5.53 -22.58
C ASN A 288 21.21 -6.37 -23.81
N SER A 289 20.07 -7.05 -23.77
CA SER A 289 19.56 -7.75 -24.95
C SER A 289 19.17 -6.76 -26.05
N LEU A 290 19.52 -7.10 -27.29
CA LEU A 290 19.00 -6.40 -28.47
C LEU A 290 17.57 -6.83 -28.82
N TRP A 291 17.08 -7.90 -28.18
CA TRP A 291 15.77 -8.45 -28.42
C TRP A 291 14.66 -7.60 -27.77
N ALA A 292 13.65 -7.25 -28.56
CA ALA A 292 12.63 -6.26 -28.21
C ALA A 292 11.41 -6.80 -27.43
N GLY A 293 11.44 -8.04 -26.95
CA GLY A 293 10.28 -8.67 -26.30
C GLY A 293 10.28 -8.68 -24.77
N GLY A 294 10.96 -7.74 -24.12
CA GLY A 294 11.02 -7.69 -22.65
C GLY A 294 11.06 -6.26 -22.11
N LEU A 295 10.59 -6.09 -20.88
CA LEU A 295 10.48 -4.79 -20.22
C LEU A 295 11.82 -4.08 -20.05
N TRP A 296 12.94 -4.80 -19.99
CA TRP A 296 14.26 -4.18 -19.98
C TRP A 296 14.49 -3.35 -21.25
N TRP A 297 14.13 -3.89 -22.42
CA TRP A 297 14.28 -3.18 -23.69
C TRP A 297 13.32 -2.00 -23.76
N GLU A 298 12.05 -2.18 -23.39
CA GLU A 298 11.07 -1.09 -23.33
C GLU A 298 11.52 0.04 -22.41
N HIS A 299 11.95 -0.29 -21.18
CA HIS A 299 12.36 0.69 -20.18
C HIS A 299 13.61 1.47 -20.61
N ASN A 300 14.65 0.78 -21.08
CA ASN A 300 15.97 1.37 -21.31
C ASN A 300 16.19 1.86 -22.74
N LYS A 301 15.68 1.16 -23.76
CA LYS A 301 15.93 1.47 -25.17
C LYS A 301 14.81 2.29 -25.79
N LEU A 302 13.56 1.86 -25.61
CA LEU A 302 12.40 2.56 -26.15
C LEU A 302 12.11 3.85 -25.38
N LEU A 303 11.88 3.73 -24.07
CA LEU A 303 11.48 4.86 -23.22
C LEU A 303 12.66 5.69 -22.70
N LYS A 304 13.90 5.18 -22.81
CA LYS A 304 15.13 5.83 -22.34
C LYS A 304 15.03 6.32 -20.88
N ARG A 305 14.32 5.58 -20.03
CA ARG A 305 14.16 5.89 -18.61
C ARG A 305 15.46 5.62 -17.88
N LYS A 306 15.63 6.26 -16.71
CA LYS A 306 16.77 6.00 -15.83
C LYS A 306 16.83 4.50 -15.51
N PRO A 307 17.99 3.83 -15.69
CA PRO A 307 18.11 2.41 -15.43
C PRO A 307 17.71 2.04 -14.00
N ILE A 308 17.02 0.91 -13.86
CA ILE A 308 16.63 0.34 -12.56
C ILE A 308 17.16 -1.08 -12.43
N THR A 309 17.31 -1.56 -11.19
CA THR A 309 17.59 -2.98 -10.92
C THR A 309 16.26 -3.74 -10.94
N ALA A 310 16.14 -4.76 -11.79
CA ALA A 310 14.97 -5.62 -11.89
C ALA A 310 15.36 -6.99 -12.46
N GLY A 311 14.43 -7.94 -12.40
CA GLY A 311 14.64 -9.36 -12.70
C GLY A 311 15.02 -10.18 -11.46
N TRP A 312 14.71 -11.48 -11.49
CA TRP A 312 14.93 -12.38 -10.36
C TRP A 312 16.40 -12.65 -10.03
N SER A 313 17.32 -12.40 -10.97
CA SER A 313 18.77 -12.53 -10.75
C SER A 313 19.42 -11.32 -10.06
N GLY A 314 18.66 -10.25 -9.80
CA GLY A 314 19.17 -9.03 -9.18
C GLY A 314 19.48 -9.20 -7.69
N LYS A 315 20.61 -8.66 -7.23
CA LYS A 315 20.97 -8.64 -5.80
C LYS A 315 20.14 -7.64 -4.97
N LYS A 316 19.56 -6.63 -5.62
CA LYS A 316 18.70 -5.63 -4.98
C LYS A 316 17.27 -5.87 -5.43
N ALA A 317 16.33 -5.61 -4.53
CA ALA A 317 14.91 -5.64 -4.85
C ALA A 317 14.58 -4.56 -5.90
N THR A 318 13.61 -4.87 -6.74
CA THR A 318 13.11 -3.97 -7.77
C THR A 318 12.45 -2.76 -7.12
N PRO A 319 12.84 -1.53 -7.47
CA PRO A 319 12.27 -0.35 -6.86
C PRO A 319 10.80 -0.22 -7.29
N TRP A 320 9.90 -0.28 -6.31
CA TRP A 320 8.46 -0.31 -6.57
C TRP A 320 7.95 0.87 -7.39
N LYS A 321 8.29 2.12 -7.02
CA LYS A 321 7.74 3.30 -7.69
C LYS A 321 8.07 3.36 -9.20
N PRO A 322 9.34 3.19 -9.64
CA PRO A 322 9.66 3.06 -11.06
C PRO A 322 8.96 1.91 -11.77
N ALA A 323 8.83 0.75 -11.10
CA ALA A 323 8.14 -0.43 -11.64
C ALA A 323 6.64 -0.19 -11.83
N HIS A 324 5.97 0.36 -10.82
CA HIS A 324 4.57 0.77 -10.87
C HIS A 324 4.33 1.74 -12.03
N GLU A 325 5.16 2.78 -12.16
CA GLU A 325 5.09 3.70 -13.30
C GLU A 325 5.34 3.03 -14.65
N LEU A 326 6.26 2.05 -14.73
CA LEU A 326 6.50 1.31 -15.97
C LEU A 326 5.26 0.56 -16.42
N ILE A 327 4.61 -0.18 -15.53
CA ILE A 327 3.39 -0.91 -15.85
C ILE A 327 2.29 0.06 -16.31
N HIS A 328 2.14 1.20 -15.62
CA HIS A 328 1.15 2.23 -15.98
C HIS A 328 1.42 2.95 -17.31
N ILE A 329 2.63 2.86 -17.86
CA ILE A 329 2.98 3.43 -19.17
C ILE A 329 2.91 2.34 -20.25
N SER A 330 3.52 1.19 -19.99
CA SER A 330 3.69 0.11 -20.96
C SER A 330 2.36 -0.59 -21.25
N LEU A 331 1.57 -0.96 -20.24
CA LEU A 331 0.32 -1.68 -20.47
C LEU A 331 -0.70 -0.91 -21.34
N PRO A 332 -1.00 0.38 -21.09
CA PRO A 332 -1.88 1.12 -21.98
C PRO A 332 -1.33 1.26 -23.41
N ALA A 333 -0.01 1.35 -23.59
CA ALA A 333 0.59 1.40 -24.90
C ALA A 333 0.39 0.08 -25.68
N HIS A 334 0.54 -1.07 -25.01
CA HIS A 334 0.26 -2.38 -25.60
C HIS A 334 -1.23 -2.54 -25.97
N ILE A 335 -2.14 -2.04 -25.13
CA ILE A 335 -3.58 -2.01 -25.44
C ILE A 335 -3.84 -1.17 -26.69
N VAL A 336 -3.34 0.06 -26.75
CA VAL A 336 -3.49 0.95 -27.91
C VAL A 336 -2.92 0.30 -29.19
N ASP A 337 -1.75 -0.34 -29.10
CA ASP A 337 -1.15 -1.05 -30.23
C ASP A 337 -1.99 -2.27 -30.67
N GLY A 338 -2.58 -3.00 -29.73
CA GLY A 338 -3.53 -4.07 -30.03
C GLY A 338 -4.73 -3.57 -30.82
N PHE A 339 -5.33 -2.45 -30.40
CA PHE A 339 -6.41 -1.82 -31.18
C PHE A 339 -5.93 -1.36 -32.55
N ARG A 340 -4.72 -0.78 -32.67
CA ARG A 340 -4.13 -0.41 -33.97
C ARG A 340 -4.04 -1.61 -34.91
N ILE A 341 -3.63 -2.78 -34.41
CA ILE A 341 -3.48 -4.01 -35.20
C ILE A 341 -4.85 -4.55 -35.66
N TYR A 342 -5.86 -4.55 -34.77
CA TYR A 342 -7.11 -5.26 -35.01
C TYR A 342 -8.32 -4.38 -35.37
N CYS A 343 -8.19 -3.05 -35.39
CA CYS A 343 -9.28 -2.14 -35.78
C CYS A 343 -9.64 -2.20 -37.27
N GLY A 344 -8.83 -2.84 -38.11
CA GLY A 344 -9.11 -3.01 -39.53
C GLY A 344 -8.98 -1.73 -40.37
N GLN A 345 -8.42 -0.65 -39.81
CA GLN A 345 -8.12 0.59 -40.53
C GLN A 345 -6.65 0.97 -40.38
N GLU A 346 -6.09 1.69 -41.36
CA GLU A 346 -4.69 2.14 -41.31
C GLU A 346 -4.44 3.15 -40.19
N SER A 347 -5.44 3.98 -39.88
CA SER A 347 -5.36 4.99 -38.83
C SER A 347 -6.28 4.63 -37.67
N LEU A 348 -5.68 4.29 -36.53
CA LEU A 348 -6.40 4.05 -35.29
C LEU A 348 -7.22 5.28 -34.86
N GLU A 349 -6.71 6.49 -35.08
CA GLU A 349 -7.42 7.73 -34.75
C GLU A 349 -8.63 7.95 -35.66
N ALA A 350 -8.52 7.61 -36.95
CA ALA A 350 -9.65 7.70 -37.88
C ALA A 350 -10.74 6.69 -37.53
N TRP A 351 -10.36 5.46 -37.19
CA TRP A 351 -11.27 4.43 -36.69
C TRP A 351 -11.95 4.89 -35.39
N ALA A 352 -11.19 5.40 -34.42
CA ALA A 352 -11.72 5.80 -33.12
C ALA A 352 -12.79 6.89 -33.23
N LYS A 353 -12.68 7.81 -34.20
CA LYS A 353 -13.65 8.89 -34.43
C LYS A 353 -15.01 8.39 -34.94
N THR A 354 -15.04 7.24 -35.62
CA THR A 354 -16.25 6.71 -36.27
C THR A 354 -16.76 5.42 -35.63
N ALA A 355 -15.97 4.80 -34.75
CA ALA A 355 -16.32 3.57 -34.07
C ALA A 355 -17.60 3.72 -33.21
N THR A 356 -18.51 2.75 -33.35
CA THR A 356 -19.64 2.56 -32.45
C THR A 356 -19.21 1.77 -31.22
N MET A 357 -20.04 1.70 -30.17
CA MET A 357 -19.75 0.85 -29.00
C MET A 357 -19.67 -0.63 -29.37
N ASP A 358 -20.54 -1.11 -30.26
CA ASP A 358 -20.51 -2.50 -30.73
C ASP A 358 -19.21 -2.82 -31.49
N GLU A 359 -18.72 -1.88 -32.28
CA GLU A 359 -17.45 -1.99 -32.98
C GLU A 359 -16.27 -1.96 -32.02
N PHE A 360 -16.28 -1.01 -31.08
CA PHE A 360 -15.27 -0.93 -30.04
C PHE A 360 -15.20 -2.22 -29.22
N ASP A 361 -16.33 -2.75 -28.76
CA ASP A 361 -16.41 -3.99 -27.98
C ASP A 361 -15.97 -5.21 -28.79
N ARG A 362 -16.30 -5.28 -30.09
CA ARG A 362 -15.81 -6.34 -30.96
C ARG A 362 -14.29 -6.32 -31.07
N VAL A 363 -13.69 -5.15 -31.35
CA VAL A 363 -12.22 -5.03 -31.43
C VAL A 363 -11.59 -5.30 -30.08
N ALA A 364 -12.17 -4.81 -28.98
CA ALA A 364 -11.70 -5.08 -27.63
C ALA A 364 -11.66 -6.58 -27.31
N ARG A 365 -12.68 -7.35 -27.72
CA ARG A 365 -12.70 -8.82 -27.56
C ARG A 365 -11.56 -9.47 -28.34
N ILE A 366 -11.37 -9.12 -29.61
CA ILE A 366 -10.27 -9.65 -30.43
C ILE A 366 -8.92 -9.35 -29.78
N VAL A 367 -8.71 -8.10 -29.33
CA VAL A 367 -7.49 -7.69 -28.64
C VAL A 367 -7.29 -8.50 -27.36
N SER A 368 -8.32 -8.62 -26.52
CA SER A 368 -8.28 -9.41 -25.29
C SER A 368 -7.91 -10.87 -25.57
N ASP A 369 -8.63 -11.51 -26.50
CA ASP A 369 -8.49 -12.93 -26.80
C ASP A 369 -7.14 -13.24 -27.43
N LYS A 370 -6.63 -12.38 -28.32
CA LYS A 370 -5.37 -12.61 -29.04
C LYS A 370 -4.12 -12.08 -28.34
N LEU A 371 -4.25 -11.05 -27.49
CA LEU A 371 -3.09 -10.34 -26.93
C LEU A 371 -3.01 -10.35 -25.39
N PHE A 372 -4.03 -10.81 -24.67
CA PHE A 372 -4.10 -10.75 -23.19
C PHE A 372 -4.57 -12.06 -22.55
N SER A 373 -4.72 -13.15 -23.32
CA SER A 373 -5.28 -14.41 -22.82
C SER A 373 -4.23 -15.52 -22.74
N THR A 374 -4.38 -16.42 -21.76
CA THR A 374 -3.57 -17.65 -21.69
C THR A 374 -3.80 -18.54 -22.91
N ALA A 375 -5.04 -18.61 -23.41
CA ALA A 375 -5.41 -19.40 -24.57
C ALA A 375 -4.61 -19.01 -25.83
N ALA A 376 -4.37 -17.71 -26.07
CA ALA A 376 -3.53 -17.28 -27.18
C ALA A 376 -2.07 -17.75 -27.05
N VAL A 377 -1.53 -17.81 -25.84
CA VAL A 377 -0.18 -18.36 -25.61
C VAL A 377 -0.16 -19.87 -25.86
N GLU A 378 -1.19 -20.58 -25.44
CA GLU A 378 -1.34 -22.02 -25.68
C GLU A 378 -1.46 -22.33 -27.19
N GLU A 379 -2.25 -21.55 -27.94
CA GLU A 379 -2.33 -21.64 -29.40
C GLU A 379 -0.97 -21.46 -30.07
N LEU A 380 -0.15 -20.52 -29.61
CA LEU A 380 1.21 -20.31 -30.12
C LEU A 380 2.14 -21.47 -29.75
N ARG A 381 2.06 -21.97 -28.52
CA ARG A 381 2.91 -23.06 -28.03
C ARG A 381 2.56 -24.44 -28.61
N ALA A 382 1.36 -24.59 -29.17
CA ALA A 382 0.96 -25.77 -29.92
C ALA A 382 1.63 -25.88 -31.30
N LYS A 383 2.25 -24.80 -31.81
CA LYS A 383 2.99 -24.80 -33.07
C LYS A 383 4.40 -25.39 -32.90
N GLU A 384 4.99 -25.81 -34.00
CA GLU A 384 6.39 -26.23 -34.07
C GLU A 384 7.34 -25.11 -33.62
N ALA A 385 8.47 -25.47 -33.00
CA ALA A 385 9.39 -24.51 -32.40
C ALA A 385 9.94 -23.45 -33.38
N SER A 386 10.04 -23.78 -34.68
CA SER A 386 10.46 -22.84 -35.74
C SER A 386 9.43 -21.76 -36.04
N ASP A 387 8.14 -22.03 -35.76
CA ASP A 387 7.01 -21.20 -36.15
C ASP A 387 6.45 -20.40 -34.96
N ARG A 388 7.06 -20.58 -33.79
CA ARG A 388 6.70 -19.89 -32.55
C ARG A 388 7.26 -18.47 -32.53
N ASP A 389 6.36 -17.50 -32.52
CA ASP A 389 6.72 -16.12 -32.23
C ASP A 389 6.89 -15.93 -30.71
N ILE A 390 8.10 -16.19 -30.24
CA ILE A 390 8.48 -16.05 -28.82
C ILE A 390 8.32 -14.60 -28.33
N THR A 391 8.42 -13.61 -29.23
CA THR A 391 8.24 -12.19 -28.87
C THR A 391 6.80 -11.94 -28.52
N LEU A 392 5.90 -12.36 -29.40
CA LEU A 392 4.46 -12.27 -29.18
C LEU A 392 4.03 -13.07 -27.94
N GLU A 393 4.53 -14.29 -27.74
CA GLU A 393 4.25 -15.08 -26.53
C GLU A 393 4.58 -14.31 -25.24
N ASN A 394 5.77 -13.71 -25.18
CA ASN A 394 6.20 -12.96 -24.00
C ASN A 394 5.38 -11.67 -23.81
N SER A 395 5.05 -10.98 -24.89
CA SER A 395 4.16 -9.81 -24.84
C SER A 395 2.76 -10.18 -24.31
N ILE A 396 2.17 -11.29 -24.75
CA ILE A 396 0.86 -11.74 -24.28
C ILE A 396 0.89 -12.06 -22.78
N LEU A 397 1.92 -12.77 -22.31
CA LEU A 397 2.08 -13.09 -20.89
C LEU A 397 2.24 -11.83 -20.04
N TYR A 398 3.08 -10.88 -20.48
CA TYR A 398 3.23 -9.60 -19.80
C TYR A 398 1.91 -8.84 -19.73
N ASN A 399 1.21 -8.73 -20.86
CA ASN A 399 -0.07 -8.04 -20.98
C ASN A 399 -1.12 -8.58 -20.00
N ARG A 400 -1.28 -9.90 -19.95
CA ARG A 400 -2.17 -10.58 -19.01
C ARG A 400 -1.80 -10.28 -17.56
N ASP A 401 -0.54 -10.45 -17.19
CA ASP A 401 -0.09 -10.32 -15.81
C ASP A 401 -0.14 -8.86 -15.32
N ALA A 402 0.20 -7.91 -16.20
CA ALA A 402 0.08 -6.48 -15.94
C ALA A 402 -1.39 -6.03 -15.78
N LEU A 403 -2.34 -6.65 -16.49
CA LEU A 403 -3.77 -6.38 -16.27
C LEU A 403 -4.21 -6.77 -14.86
N PHE A 404 -3.73 -7.89 -14.31
CA PHE A 404 -4.03 -8.26 -12.91
C PHE A 404 -3.53 -7.19 -11.93
N TYR A 405 -2.35 -6.62 -12.19
CA TYR A 405 -1.80 -5.53 -11.38
C TYR A 405 -2.66 -4.25 -11.43
N ILE A 406 -3.07 -3.83 -12.64
CA ILE A 406 -3.95 -2.66 -12.78
C ILE A 406 -5.32 -2.92 -12.13
N GLU A 407 -5.84 -4.13 -12.26
CA GLU A 407 -7.10 -4.53 -11.66
C GLU A 407 -7.06 -4.43 -10.13
N PHE A 408 -6.01 -4.95 -9.49
CA PHE A 408 -5.82 -4.85 -8.04
C PHE A 408 -5.87 -3.40 -7.54
N ILE A 409 -5.11 -2.50 -8.19
CA ILE A 409 -5.07 -1.07 -7.82
C ILE A 409 -6.43 -0.41 -7.99
N HIS A 410 -7.11 -0.72 -9.09
CA HIS A 410 -8.42 -0.14 -9.37
C HIS A 410 -9.47 -0.63 -8.37
N ALA A 411 -9.50 -1.93 -8.07
CA ALA A 411 -10.38 -2.55 -7.08
C ALA A 411 -10.21 -1.91 -5.70
N ILE A 412 -8.96 -1.73 -5.25
CA ILE A 412 -8.64 -1.02 -4.01
C ILE A 412 -9.24 0.38 -3.99
N LYS A 413 -9.01 1.19 -5.03
CA LYS A 413 -9.51 2.58 -5.05
C LYS A 413 -11.03 2.61 -5.00
N LYS A 414 -11.69 1.73 -5.76
CA LYS A 414 -13.16 1.60 -5.80
C LYS A 414 -13.74 1.09 -4.47
N GLY A 415 -12.92 0.42 -3.65
CA GLY A 415 -13.36 -0.24 -2.42
C GLY A 415 -14.04 -1.58 -2.68
N ASP A 416 -13.77 -2.23 -3.81
CA ASP A 416 -14.29 -3.58 -4.09
C ASP A 416 -13.33 -4.64 -3.59
N ILE A 417 -13.57 -5.11 -2.36
CA ILE A 417 -12.71 -6.08 -1.69
C ILE A 417 -12.83 -7.48 -2.31
N GLY A 418 -13.98 -7.80 -2.92
CA GLY A 418 -14.17 -9.06 -3.64
C GLY A 418 -13.24 -9.18 -4.84
N ARG A 419 -13.11 -8.10 -5.61
CA ARG A 419 -12.16 -8.03 -6.74
C ARG A 419 -10.70 -8.06 -6.30
N VAL A 420 -10.39 -7.45 -5.14
CA VAL A 420 -9.07 -7.59 -4.51
C VAL A 420 -8.78 -9.06 -4.19
N LEU A 421 -9.72 -9.78 -3.58
CA LEU A 421 -9.57 -11.22 -3.29
C LEU A 421 -9.36 -12.06 -4.55
N ASN A 422 -10.07 -11.75 -5.63
CA ASN A 422 -9.89 -12.45 -6.90
C ASN A 422 -8.46 -12.32 -7.44
N VAL A 423 -7.86 -11.12 -7.37
CA VAL A 423 -6.46 -10.94 -7.75
C VAL A 423 -5.50 -11.62 -6.77
N LEU A 424 -5.76 -11.56 -5.46
CA LEU A 424 -4.93 -12.26 -4.48
C LEU A 424 -4.91 -13.78 -4.72
N SER A 425 -6.03 -14.37 -5.16
CA SER A 425 -6.13 -15.80 -5.45
C SER A 425 -5.22 -16.23 -6.61
N ILE A 426 -5.07 -15.39 -7.65
CA ILE A 426 -4.15 -15.71 -8.76
C ILE A 426 -2.69 -15.41 -8.38
N TRP A 427 -2.43 -14.31 -7.65
CA TRP A 427 -1.09 -13.97 -7.17
C TRP A 427 -0.53 -14.99 -6.20
N MET A 428 -1.38 -15.59 -5.36
CA MET A 428 -1.02 -16.72 -4.50
C MET A 428 -0.36 -17.84 -5.31
N VAL A 429 -0.87 -18.17 -6.50
CA VAL A 429 -0.30 -19.19 -7.38
C VAL A 429 0.96 -18.65 -8.08
N MET A 430 0.89 -17.46 -8.68
CA MET A 430 1.98 -16.88 -9.47
C MET A 430 3.26 -16.63 -8.63
N MET A 431 3.12 -16.29 -7.35
CA MET A 431 4.25 -15.98 -6.46
C MET A 431 4.88 -17.23 -5.83
N ARG A 432 4.36 -18.43 -6.08
CA ARG A 432 4.77 -19.67 -5.40
C ARG A 432 6.01 -20.32 -6.00
N THR A 433 6.41 -19.93 -7.21
CA THR A 433 7.59 -20.47 -7.90
C THR A 433 8.89 -20.19 -7.13
N PRO A 434 9.81 -21.19 -6.99
CA PRO A 434 11.12 -20.96 -6.38
C PRO A 434 11.87 -19.80 -7.05
N LYS A 435 12.51 -18.94 -6.24
CA LYS A 435 13.20 -17.69 -6.65
C LYS A 435 12.28 -16.49 -6.97
N THR A 436 10.96 -16.61 -6.78
CA THR A 436 10.02 -15.48 -6.85
C THR A 436 9.73 -14.89 -5.46
N MET A 437 8.49 -14.97 -4.97
CA MET A 437 8.04 -14.41 -3.69
C MET A 437 7.19 -15.41 -2.88
N PRO A 438 7.71 -16.61 -2.56
CA PRO A 438 6.94 -17.67 -1.91
C PRO A 438 6.35 -17.28 -0.55
N ARG A 439 7.03 -16.40 0.21
CA ARG A 439 6.49 -15.91 1.50
C ARG A 439 5.21 -15.09 1.33
N TYR A 440 5.08 -14.32 0.25
CA TYR A 440 3.84 -13.61 -0.06
C TYR A 440 2.76 -14.59 -0.52
N ALA A 441 3.13 -15.61 -1.31
CA ALA A 441 2.21 -16.69 -1.67
C ALA A 441 1.66 -17.42 -0.44
N ASP A 442 2.51 -17.72 0.54
CA ASP A 442 2.11 -18.37 1.80
C ASP A 442 1.17 -17.48 2.62
N ALA A 443 1.47 -16.19 2.76
CA ALA A 443 0.62 -15.25 3.49
C ALA A 443 -0.75 -15.02 2.80
N MET A 444 -0.77 -14.96 1.46
CA MET A 444 -2.02 -14.91 0.68
C MET A 444 -2.83 -16.19 0.88
N PHE A 445 -2.20 -17.36 0.77
CA PHE A 445 -2.86 -18.66 0.99
C PHE A 445 -3.45 -18.74 2.40
N GLU A 446 -2.67 -18.43 3.44
CA GLU A 446 -3.13 -18.46 4.82
C GLU A 446 -4.31 -17.50 5.04
N THR A 447 -4.25 -16.29 4.48
CA THR A 447 -5.32 -15.30 4.59
C THR A 447 -6.60 -15.80 3.91
N LEU A 448 -6.51 -16.29 2.67
CA LEU A 448 -7.66 -16.78 1.89
C LEU A 448 -8.32 -17.99 2.56
N VAL A 449 -7.54 -18.94 3.06
CA VAL A 449 -8.06 -20.13 3.76
C VAL A 449 -8.74 -19.74 5.08
N ARG A 450 -8.15 -18.82 5.86
CA ARG A 450 -8.77 -18.33 7.11
C ARG A 450 -10.12 -17.67 6.87
N LEU A 451 -10.24 -16.85 5.82
CA LEU A 451 -11.48 -16.17 5.48
C LEU A 451 -12.64 -17.15 5.22
N LYS A 452 -12.37 -18.37 4.74
CA LYS A 452 -13.40 -19.41 4.54
C LYS A 452 -13.95 -19.96 5.86
N HIS A 453 -13.11 -19.99 6.90
CA HIS A 453 -13.42 -20.61 8.19
C HIS A 453 -13.81 -19.61 9.28
N PHE A 454 -13.56 -18.32 9.06
CA PHE A 454 -13.97 -17.29 10.01
C PHE A 454 -15.49 -17.27 10.21
N PRO A 455 -15.97 -17.08 11.46
CA PRO A 455 -17.38 -16.81 11.70
C PRO A 455 -17.89 -15.66 10.82
N PRO A 456 -19.15 -15.71 10.33
CA PRO A 456 -19.66 -14.74 9.38
C PRO A 456 -19.44 -13.27 9.77
N LYS A 457 -19.66 -12.92 11.06
CA LYS A 457 -19.44 -11.54 11.55
C LYS A 457 -17.96 -11.13 11.54
N LEU A 458 -17.05 -12.03 11.95
CA LEU A 458 -15.61 -11.78 11.87
C LEU A 458 -15.17 -11.58 10.42
N ARG A 459 -15.63 -12.43 9.50
CA ARG A 459 -15.32 -12.31 8.06
C ARG A 459 -15.83 -10.99 7.47
N GLN A 460 -17.08 -10.62 7.75
CA GLN A 460 -17.68 -9.38 7.27
C GLN A 460 -16.88 -8.16 7.74
N LEU A 461 -16.59 -8.06 9.04
CA LEU A 461 -15.83 -6.92 9.59
C LEU A 461 -14.38 -6.91 9.10
N PHE A 462 -13.76 -8.07 8.92
CA PHE A 462 -12.42 -8.18 8.35
C PHE A 462 -12.37 -7.55 6.96
N LEU A 463 -13.27 -7.97 6.07
CA LEU A 463 -13.32 -7.53 4.68
C LEU A 463 -13.71 -6.05 4.56
N ALA A 464 -14.68 -5.58 5.34
CA ALA A 464 -15.13 -4.19 5.32
C ALA A 464 -14.09 -3.18 5.83
N ASN A 465 -13.06 -3.64 6.55
CA ASN A 465 -12.08 -2.78 7.22
C ASN A 465 -10.63 -3.00 6.78
N TRP A 466 -10.41 -3.82 5.75
CA TRP A 466 -9.09 -4.04 5.18
C TRP A 466 -8.59 -2.84 4.37
N LEU A 467 -9.53 -1.98 3.96
CA LEU A 467 -9.31 -0.69 3.31
C LEU A 467 -9.87 0.44 4.17
N VAL A 468 -9.31 1.63 4.01
CA VAL A 468 -9.75 2.86 4.68
C VAL A 468 -9.97 3.99 3.70
N ASN A 469 -10.91 4.88 4.00
CA ASN A 469 -11.20 6.07 3.20
C ASN A 469 -11.32 7.31 4.08
N LEU A 470 -10.22 8.03 4.26
CA LEU A 470 -10.18 9.25 5.09
C LEU A 470 -10.98 10.43 4.49
N THR A 471 -11.35 10.34 3.21
CA THR A 471 -12.04 11.45 2.51
C THR A 471 -13.54 11.29 2.50
N GLY A 472 -14.05 10.06 2.64
CA GLY A 472 -15.45 9.70 2.42
C GLY A 472 -15.91 9.83 0.96
N ARG A 473 -14.97 9.95 0.00
CA ARG A 473 -15.28 10.12 -1.43
C ARG A 473 -15.11 8.81 -2.19
N ALA A 474 -15.92 8.62 -3.23
CA ALA A 474 -15.74 7.52 -4.17
C ALA A 474 -14.31 7.53 -4.74
N TYR A 475 -13.77 6.34 -5.03
CA TYR A 475 -12.37 6.16 -5.46
C TYR A 475 -11.31 6.61 -4.43
N GLY A 476 -11.71 6.84 -3.17
CA GLY A 476 -10.86 7.33 -2.09
C GLY A 476 -10.31 6.27 -1.14
N PHE A 477 -10.65 5.00 -1.36
CA PHE A 477 -10.16 3.90 -0.53
C PHE A 477 -8.66 3.65 -0.77
N LYS A 478 -7.97 3.21 0.29
CA LYS A 478 -6.57 2.79 0.26
C LYS A 478 -6.31 1.69 1.29
N PRO A 479 -5.24 0.90 1.14
CA PRO A 479 -4.84 -0.08 2.15
C PRO A 479 -4.54 0.54 3.50
N VAL A 480 -4.80 -0.20 4.57
CA VAL A 480 -4.50 0.21 5.95
C VAL A 480 -2.99 0.38 6.17
N ASP A 481 -2.16 -0.50 5.65
CA ASP A 481 -0.70 -0.39 5.74
C ASP A 481 -0.15 0.83 4.95
N LEU A 482 -0.78 1.21 3.83
CA LEU A 482 -0.46 2.47 3.15
C LEU A 482 -0.86 3.71 3.94
N LEU A 483 -1.92 3.64 4.76
CA LEU A 483 -2.26 4.73 5.69
C LEU A 483 -1.09 4.99 6.63
N GLN A 484 -0.54 3.92 7.21
CA GLN A 484 0.57 3.99 8.14
C GLN A 484 1.84 4.54 7.48
N GLU A 485 2.15 4.13 6.24
CA GLU A 485 3.32 4.66 5.54
C GLU A 485 3.19 6.16 5.20
N HIS A 486 1.97 6.65 4.95
CA HIS A 486 1.74 8.09 4.83
C HIS A 486 2.03 8.84 6.14
N GLN A 487 1.67 8.25 7.29
CA GLN A 487 2.00 8.82 8.60
C GLN A 487 3.51 8.84 8.85
N ASN A 488 4.20 7.74 8.51
CA ASN A 488 5.67 7.65 8.56
C ASN A 488 6.32 8.72 7.68
N SER A 489 5.87 8.87 6.44
CA SER A 489 6.37 9.87 5.50
C SER A 489 6.23 11.30 6.01
N GLY A 490 5.07 11.64 6.59
CA GLY A 490 4.85 12.92 7.25
C GLY A 490 5.90 13.19 8.33
N ARG A 491 6.12 12.22 9.23
CA ARG A 491 7.11 12.31 10.32
C ARG A 491 8.55 12.40 9.81
N ARG A 492 8.94 11.61 8.79
CA ARG A 492 10.28 11.69 8.17
C ARG A 492 10.54 13.08 7.59
N SER A 493 9.53 13.68 6.93
CA SER A 493 9.67 14.99 6.30
C SER A 493 9.92 16.12 7.32
N SER A 494 9.18 16.16 8.43
CA SER A 494 9.38 17.13 9.50
C SER A 494 10.75 17.01 10.16
N THR A 495 11.22 15.78 10.41
CA THR A 495 12.51 15.54 11.10
C THR A 495 13.71 15.88 10.21
N ARG A 496 13.68 15.52 8.92
CA ARG A 496 14.75 15.85 7.96
C ARG A 496 14.89 17.36 7.76
N GLN A 497 13.78 18.10 7.81
CA GLN A 497 13.79 19.55 7.58
C GLN A 497 14.41 20.31 8.77
N GLY A 498 14.13 19.89 10.02
CA GLY A 498 14.80 20.42 11.22
C GLY A 498 16.32 20.19 11.23
N HIS A 499 16.78 19.01 10.81
CA HIS A 499 18.22 18.71 10.79
C HIS A 499 19.01 19.42 9.69
N LYS A 500 18.42 19.65 8.50
CA LYS A 500 19.08 20.41 7.43
C LYS A 500 19.40 21.85 7.87
N GLN A 501 18.56 22.45 8.70
CA GLN A 501 18.80 23.81 9.19
C GLN A 501 19.87 23.88 10.27
N GLU A 502 19.97 22.90 11.17
CA GLU A 502 21.08 22.83 12.15
C GLU A 502 22.44 22.64 11.46
N LEU A 503 22.50 21.84 10.39
CA LEU A 503 23.72 21.65 9.60
C LEU A 503 24.06 22.83 8.69
N GLY A 504 23.06 23.59 8.24
CA GLY A 504 23.25 24.83 7.49
C GLY A 504 23.86 25.94 8.35
N MET A 505 23.44 26.06 9.62
CA MET A 505 23.98 27.05 10.56
C MET A 505 25.44 26.79 10.97
N ALA A 506 25.97 25.58 10.75
CA ALA A 506 27.38 25.26 11.00
C ALA A 506 28.30 25.58 9.80
N ARG A 507 27.74 26.05 8.66
CA ARG A 507 28.48 26.29 7.41
C ARG A 507 28.48 27.75 6.93
N ASP A 508 27.64 28.61 7.49
CA ASP A 508 27.61 30.02 7.14
C ASP A 508 28.60 30.84 7.98
N ASP A 509 29.88 30.51 7.80
CA ASP A 509 30.98 31.43 8.01
C ASP A 509 31.75 31.51 6.69
N HIS A 510 31.06 31.98 5.63
CA HIS A 510 31.59 32.76 4.50
C HIS A 510 30.59 32.85 3.33
N ARG A 511 30.29 34.11 2.96
CA ARG A 511 29.71 34.62 1.70
C ARG A 511 28.20 34.45 1.46
N VAL A 512 27.52 35.59 1.66
CA VAL A 512 26.21 35.96 1.13
C VAL A 512 26.26 36.04 -0.41
N HIS A 513 25.40 35.28 -1.09
CA HIS A 513 24.77 35.71 -2.34
C HIS A 513 23.38 35.08 -2.47
N ILE A 514 22.38 35.94 -2.61
CA ILE A 514 20.96 35.62 -2.70
C ILE A 514 20.61 35.40 -4.18
N HIS A 515 20.01 34.26 -4.51
CA HIS A 515 19.13 34.12 -5.68
C HIS A 515 18.00 33.10 -5.39
N PRO A 516 16.79 33.32 -5.93
CA PRO A 516 15.59 32.60 -5.51
C PRO A 516 15.46 31.26 -6.25
N ALA A 517 15.45 30.16 -5.50
CA ALA A 517 15.20 28.83 -6.06
C ALA A 517 13.69 28.57 -6.18
N ARG A 518 13.26 28.24 -7.40
CA ARG A 518 11.93 27.77 -7.77
C ARG A 518 11.54 26.51 -6.98
N ARG A 519 10.27 26.43 -6.58
CA ARG A 519 9.64 25.23 -6.01
C ARG A 519 9.36 24.24 -7.14
N ASP A 520 9.94 23.05 -7.07
CA ASP A 520 9.43 21.86 -7.76
C ASP A 520 9.17 20.76 -6.73
N ALA A 521 8.07 20.05 -6.98
CA ALA A 521 7.46 19.07 -6.10
C ALA A 521 8.30 17.79 -5.99
N ASN A 522 8.70 17.42 -4.77
CA ASN A 522 9.17 16.07 -4.46
C ASN A 522 8.78 15.71 -3.02
N ARG A 523 7.69 14.94 -2.88
CA ARG A 523 7.20 14.39 -1.59
C ARG A 523 7.21 12.86 -1.51
N ALA A 524 7.70 12.15 -2.54
CA ALA A 524 7.60 10.68 -2.62
C ALA A 524 8.92 9.90 -2.41
N ASP A 525 10.09 10.55 -2.46
CA ASP A 525 11.40 9.87 -2.33
C ASP A 525 11.70 9.31 -0.93
N CYS A 526 10.82 9.55 0.05
CA CYS A 526 11.05 9.14 1.45
C CYS A 526 10.59 7.70 1.76
N VAL A 527 9.82 7.07 0.86
CA VAL A 527 9.10 5.80 1.13
C VAL A 527 9.96 4.56 0.84
N GLN A 528 10.96 4.65 -0.03
CA GLN A 528 11.63 3.46 -0.58
C GLN A 528 12.73 2.85 0.30
N ASP A 529 13.36 3.63 1.17
CA ASP A 529 14.55 3.18 1.91
C ASP A 529 14.21 2.30 3.15
N SER A 530 12.94 2.20 3.57
CA SER A 530 12.54 1.47 4.79
C SER A 530 11.97 0.08 4.58
N CYS A 531 11.36 -0.23 3.42
CA CYS A 531 10.61 -1.47 3.20
C CYS A 531 11.45 -2.63 2.63
N ILE A 532 12.79 -2.54 2.69
CA ILE A 532 13.69 -3.61 2.23
C ILE A 532 14.49 -4.13 3.42
N ARG A 533 13.84 -4.96 4.24
CA ARG A 533 14.49 -6.06 4.97
C ARG A 533 13.61 -7.29 5.00
#